data_AF-A0A653CZW1-F1
#
_entry.id   AF-A0A653CZW1-F1
#
_cell.length_a   1.000
_cell.length_b   1.000
_cell.length_c   1.000
_cell.angle_alpha   90.00
_cell.angle_beta   90.00
_cell.angle_gamma   90.00
#
_symmetry.space_group_name_H-M   'P 1'
#
loop_
_entity.id
_entity.type
_entity.pdbx_description
1 polymer ?
#
loop_
_entity_poly.entity_id
_entity_poly.type
_entity_poly.pdbx_seq_one_letter_code
_entity_poly.pdbx_strand_id
1 'polypeptide(L)'
;MNVTVRIGNSPEKEVFMNYNCTTFRSKFSKSEYQFGVEDNVTLTTFYVYVYDFQPPLWIQISFSQYPKLNLQQFFITFSSCFLLLLLVAAILWKIKQRYDMYRRRQRLFVEMEQMASRPFSQVLVEVEPKTVMAGEVKCLDLKRKKRDSPSPIALEPCFGNRAAVLSLLIRLPTGGEPYTARGQSAGLAIASALVTLGNPRKLSVDQAKADATKGGGGGGKQGRKTQSQHPDGGCL
;
A
#
# COMPACT_ATOMS: atom_id res chain seq x y z
N MET A 1 34.05 31.06 -63.90
CA MET A 1 33.71 31.52 -62.54
C MET A 1 34.92 31.41 -61.66
N ASN A 2 35.25 32.51 -60.98
CA ASN A 2 36.36 32.63 -60.05
C ASN A 2 35.79 32.87 -58.64
N VAL A 3 36.40 32.25 -57.64
CA VAL A 3 36.02 32.37 -56.23
C VAL A 3 37.27 32.67 -55.41
N THR A 4 37.31 33.86 -54.83
CA THR A 4 38.34 34.28 -53.88
C THR A 4 37.72 34.50 -52.51
N VAL A 5 38.52 34.30 -51.46
CA VAL A 5 38.09 34.50 -50.07
C VAL A 5 39.04 35.45 -49.37
N ARG A 6 38.50 36.27 -48.47
CA ARG A 6 39.29 37.18 -47.65
C ARG A 6 38.87 37.08 -46.19
N ILE A 7 39.87 36.93 -45.32
CA ILE A 7 39.68 36.79 -43.87
C ILE A 7 40.27 38.04 -43.21
N GLY A 8 39.44 38.91 -42.64
CA GLY A 8 39.93 40.14 -42.00
C GLY A 8 40.78 41.01 -42.92
N ASN A 9 41.99 41.35 -42.47
CA ASN A 9 42.96 42.17 -43.22
C ASN A 9 43.96 41.35 -44.06
N SER A 10 43.78 40.04 -44.18
CA SER A 10 44.63 39.21 -45.04
C SER A 10 44.39 39.53 -46.53
N PRO A 11 45.39 39.30 -47.40
CA PRO A 11 45.19 39.39 -48.85
C PRO A 11 44.16 38.36 -49.32
N GLU A 12 43.51 38.65 -50.44
CA GLU A 12 42.57 37.71 -51.06
C GLU A 12 43.28 36.40 -51.41
N LYS A 13 42.69 35.29 -50.99
CA LYS A 13 43.17 33.94 -51.29
C LYS A 13 42.29 33.32 -52.36
N GLU A 14 42.93 32.81 -53.40
CA GLU A 14 42.28 32.11 -54.49
C GLU A 14 41.83 30.72 -54.03
N VAL A 15 40.53 30.42 -54.16
CA VAL A 15 39.98 29.09 -53.82
C VAL A 15 39.67 28.31 -55.10
N PHE A 16 39.00 28.95 -56.05
CA PHE A 16 38.67 28.35 -57.35
C PHE A 16 38.94 29.35 -58.46
N MET A 17 39.73 28.96 -59.46
CA MET A 17 40.03 29.79 -60.63
C MET A 17 39.63 29.06 -61.93
N ASN A 18 39.11 29.83 -62.88
CA ASN A 18 38.67 29.40 -64.21
C ASN A 18 37.73 28.19 -64.20
N TYR A 19 36.85 28.12 -63.20
CA TYR A 19 35.94 26.99 -63.06
C TYR A 19 34.75 27.13 -64.02
N ASN A 20 34.60 26.14 -64.91
CA ASN A 20 33.51 26.06 -65.88
C ASN A 20 32.47 25.02 -65.40
N CYS A 21 31.35 25.48 -64.87
CA CYS A 21 30.29 24.61 -64.33
C CYS A 21 28.90 25.24 -64.49
N THR A 22 27.88 24.38 -64.62
CA THR A 22 26.46 24.77 -64.67
C THR A 22 25.84 24.90 -63.27
N THR A 23 26.26 24.06 -62.32
CA THR A 23 25.87 24.13 -60.91
C THR A 23 27.10 24.07 -60.03
N PHE A 24 27.24 25.00 -59.08
CA PHE A 24 28.37 25.06 -58.15
C PHE A 24 27.88 25.10 -56.71
N ARG A 25 28.43 24.23 -55.85
CA ARG A 25 28.15 24.21 -54.41
C ARG A 25 29.46 24.04 -53.65
N SER A 26 29.84 25.06 -52.89
CA SER A 26 30.97 25.00 -51.97
C SER A 26 30.51 25.19 -50.52
N LYS A 27 31.22 24.56 -49.58
CA LYS A 27 30.99 24.70 -48.14
C LYS A 27 32.26 25.23 -47.49
N PHE A 28 32.16 26.39 -46.86
CA PHE A 28 33.27 26.97 -46.10
C PHE A 28 33.14 26.59 -44.62
N SER A 29 33.97 25.64 -44.17
CA SER A 29 33.94 25.13 -42.80
C SER A 29 34.90 25.87 -41.87
N LYS A 30 34.56 25.97 -40.57
CA LYS A 30 35.43 26.62 -39.58
C LYS A 30 36.80 25.93 -39.47
N SER A 31 36.86 24.62 -39.67
CA SER A 31 38.11 23.84 -39.62
C SER A 31 39.11 24.23 -40.71
N GLU A 32 38.63 24.68 -41.87
CA GLU A 32 39.47 24.92 -43.05
C GLU A 32 39.82 26.40 -43.22
N TYR A 33 38.92 27.30 -42.85
CA TYR A 33 39.05 28.75 -43.10
C TYR A 33 39.07 29.59 -41.81
N GLN A 34 39.34 28.98 -40.66
CA GLN A 34 39.48 29.61 -39.33
C GLN A 34 38.69 30.91 -39.14
N PHE A 35 37.36 30.79 -39.08
CA PHE A 35 36.49 31.92 -38.77
C PHE A 35 36.37 32.11 -37.25
N GLY A 36 36.50 33.35 -36.78
CA GLY A 36 36.30 33.70 -35.37
C GLY A 36 37.46 34.45 -34.75
N VAL A 37 38.12 33.88 -33.73
CA VAL A 37 39.14 34.58 -32.95
C VAL A 37 40.53 34.15 -33.40
N GLU A 38 41.26 35.07 -34.05
CA GLU A 38 42.71 35.01 -34.21
C GLU A 38 43.31 36.10 -33.31
N ASP A 39 44.35 35.77 -32.54
CA ASP A 39 45.09 36.73 -31.70
C ASP A 39 44.24 37.66 -30.82
N ASN A 40 43.22 37.11 -30.15
CA ASN A 40 42.26 37.85 -29.30
C ASN A 40 41.40 38.89 -30.04
N VAL A 41 41.49 38.97 -31.38
CA VAL A 41 40.62 39.80 -32.21
C VAL A 41 39.51 38.94 -32.77
N THR A 42 38.26 39.27 -32.45
CA THR A 42 37.09 38.61 -33.03
C THR A 42 36.91 39.06 -34.48
N LEU A 43 37.44 38.29 -35.42
CA LEU A 43 37.16 38.41 -36.85
C LEU A 43 35.76 37.85 -37.12
N THR A 44 34.76 38.72 -37.04
CA THR A 44 33.35 38.40 -37.31
C THR A 44 33.00 38.39 -38.79
N THR A 45 33.90 38.85 -39.65
CA THR A 45 33.62 39.09 -41.07
C THR A 45 34.47 38.21 -41.96
N PHE A 46 33.79 37.47 -42.84
CA PHE A 46 34.39 36.61 -43.85
C PHE A 46 33.82 36.99 -45.22
N TYR A 47 34.69 37.40 -46.15
CA TYR A 47 34.27 37.80 -47.48
C TYR A 47 34.50 36.64 -48.46
N VAL A 48 33.49 36.35 -49.25
CA VAL A 48 33.56 35.42 -50.37
C VAL A 48 33.22 36.22 -51.62
N TYR A 49 34.20 36.37 -52.50
CA TYR A 49 34.01 37.03 -53.79
C TYR A 49 33.80 35.97 -54.85
N VAL A 50 32.76 36.16 -55.66
CA VAL A 50 32.46 35.31 -56.81
C VAL A 50 32.35 36.23 -58.01
N TYR A 51 33.17 36.01 -59.04
CA TYR A 51 33.26 36.86 -60.23
C TYR A 51 33.51 36.02 -61.50
N ASP A 52 33.48 36.66 -62.67
CA ASP A 52 33.61 36.03 -64.00
C ASP A 52 32.60 34.89 -64.27
N PHE A 53 31.31 35.23 -64.18
CA PHE A 53 30.20 34.34 -64.52
C PHE A 53 29.27 34.97 -65.57
N GLN A 54 28.61 34.12 -66.38
CA GLN A 54 27.70 34.53 -67.44
C GLN A 54 26.24 34.39 -66.96
N PRO A 55 25.40 35.44 -67.01
CA PRO A 55 23.96 35.32 -66.75
C PRO A 55 23.26 34.41 -67.78
N PRO A 56 22.13 33.75 -67.45
CA PRO A 56 21.36 33.81 -66.21
C PRO A 56 21.82 32.79 -65.13
N LEU A 57 21.76 33.18 -63.85
CA LEU A 57 22.15 32.32 -62.72
C LEU A 57 21.39 32.64 -61.42
N TRP A 58 21.36 31.68 -60.50
CA TRP A 58 20.78 31.82 -59.16
C TRP A 58 21.84 31.51 -58.09
N ILE A 59 22.02 32.43 -57.13
CA ILE A 59 22.95 32.28 -56.01
C ILE A 59 22.14 31.98 -54.75
N GLN A 60 22.46 30.86 -54.07
CA GLN A 60 21.87 30.49 -52.79
C GLN A 60 22.96 30.38 -51.72
N ILE A 61 22.79 31.13 -50.64
CA ILE A 61 23.71 31.16 -49.51
C ILE A 61 22.97 30.60 -48.29
N SER A 62 23.60 29.67 -47.58
CA SER A 62 23.03 29.07 -46.35
C SER A 62 24.08 29.03 -45.25
N PHE A 63 23.68 29.43 -44.04
CA PHE A 63 24.52 29.38 -42.84
C PHE A 63 23.99 28.32 -41.89
N SER A 64 24.91 27.54 -41.29
CA SER A 64 24.56 26.57 -40.26
C SER A 64 25.57 26.64 -39.13
N GLN A 65 25.11 26.96 -37.93
CA GLN A 65 25.90 26.91 -36.70
C GLN A 65 25.29 25.86 -35.78
N TYR A 66 26.07 24.82 -35.47
CA TYR A 66 25.69 23.82 -34.48
C TYR A 66 26.39 24.17 -33.16
N PRO A 67 25.65 24.46 -32.08
CA PRO A 67 26.26 24.54 -30.76
C PRO A 67 26.91 23.19 -30.46
N LYS A 68 28.14 23.21 -29.93
CA LYS A 68 28.82 21.98 -29.53
C LYS A 68 27.92 21.27 -28.52
N LEU A 69 27.52 20.04 -28.83
CA LEU A 69 26.72 19.23 -27.93
C LEU A 69 27.56 18.93 -26.68
N ASN A 70 27.29 19.64 -25.59
CA ASN A 70 27.92 19.39 -24.30
C ASN A 70 27.33 18.11 -23.71
N LEU A 71 27.95 16.96 -24.01
CA LEU A 71 27.56 15.66 -23.45
C LEU A 71 27.45 15.68 -21.91
N GLN A 72 28.32 16.45 -21.27
CA GLN A 72 28.27 16.71 -19.82
C GLN A 72 26.95 17.37 -19.39
N GLN A 73 26.53 18.43 -20.10
CA GLN A 73 25.30 19.16 -19.79
C GLN A 73 24.07 18.27 -20.00
N PHE A 74 24.06 17.49 -21.08
CA PHE A 74 23.02 16.50 -21.34
C PHE A 74 22.88 15.51 -20.17
N PHE A 75 23.99 14.95 -19.70
CA PHE A 75 23.99 13.99 -18.59
C PHE A 75 23.51 14.61 -17.27
N ILE A 76 23.93 15.85 -16.96
CA ILE A 76 23.47 16.58 -15.76
C ILE A 76 21.96 16.84 -15.81
N THR A 77 21.44 17.31 -16.94
CA THR A 77 19.99 17.57 -17.08
C THR A 77 19.17 16.28 -17.03
N PHE A 78 19.64 15.21 -17.65
CA PHE A 78 18.94 13.92 -17.63
C PHE A 78 18.90 13.31 -16.23
N SER A 79 20.07 13.26 -15.57
CA SER A 79 20.19 12.70 -14.21
C SER A 79 19.43 13.51 -13.17
N SER A 80 19.48 14.84 -13.22
CA SER A 80 18.72 15.71 -12.29
C SER A 80 17.21 15.53 -12.45
N CYS A 81 16.71 15.44 -13.68
CA CYS A 81 15.29 15.16 -13.94
C CYS A 81 14.89 13.78 -13.41
N PHE A 82 15.70 12.75 -13.67
CA PHE A 82 15.46 11.40 -13.18
C PHE A 82 15.40 11.34 -11.65
N LEU A 83 16.36 11.98 -10.96
CA LEU A 83 16.37 12.04 -9.51
C LEU A 83 15.17 12.81 -8.94
N LEU A 84 14.73 13.88 -9.60
CA LEU A 84 13.53 14.64 -9.20
C LEU A 84 12.28 13.77 -9.30
N LEU A 85 12.11 13.01 -10.39
CA LEU A 85 10.99 12.07 -10.55
C LEU A 85 11.03 10.95 -9.50
N LEU A 86 12.22 10.41 -9.22
CA LEU A 86 12.40 9.40 -8.17
C LEU A 86 12.03 9.93 -6.78
N LEU A 87 12.42 11.18 -6.48
CA LEU A 87 12.06 11.86 -5.24
C LEU A 87 10.53 12.01 -5.11
N VAL A 88 9.86 12.46 -6.17
CA VAL A 88 8.39 12.57 -6.19
C VAL A 88 7.74 11.21 -5.97
N ALA A 89 8.23 10.15 -6.63
CA ALA A 89 7.72 8.79 -6.44
C ALA A 89 7.91 8.32 -4.99
N ALA A 90 9.06 8.57 -4.38
CA ALA A 90 9.34 8.23 -2.98
C ALA A 90 8.45 9.01 -2.00
N ILE A 91 8.18 10.28 -2.27
CA ILE A 91 7.26 11.11 -1.48
C ILE A 91 5.83 10.57 -1.59
N LEU A 92 5.34 10.31 -2.80
CA LEU A 92 4.01 9.74 -3.02
C LEU A 92 3.88 8.37 -2.33
N TRP A 93 4.92 7.53 -2.41
CA TRP A 93 4.97 6.27 -1.68
C TRP A 93 4.88 6.49 -0.17
N LYS A 94 5.67 7.41 0.40
CA LYS A 94 5.63 7.73 1.84
C LYS A 94 4.27 8.28 2.26
N ILE A 95 3.65 9.14 1.46
CA ILE A 95 2.30 9.66 1.72
C ILE A 95 1.29 8.51 1.68
N LYS A 96 1.33 7.65 0.66
CA LYS A 96 0.47 6.46 0.56
C LYS A 96 0.65 5.53 1.75
N GLN A 97 1.88 5.28 2.18
CA GLN A 97 2.22 4.47 3.34
C GLN A 97 1.67 5.10 4.64
N ARG A 98 1.84 6.42 4.81
CA ARG A 98 1.27 7.17 5.95
C ARG A 98 -0.26 7.13 5.95
N TYR A 99 -0.89 7.29 4.79
CA TYR A 99 -2.33 7.24 4.65
C TYR A 99 -2.90 5.86 4.95
N ASP A 100 -2.27 4.78 4.46
CA ASP A 100 -2.67 3.41 4.78
C ASP A 100 -2.55 3.15 6.29
N MET A 101 -1.43 3.54 6.90
CA MET A 101 -1.26 3.45 8.36
C MET A 101 -2.32 4.24 9.13
N TYR A 102 -2.65 5.46 8.68
CA TYR A 102 -3.70 6.28 9.29
C TYR A 102 -5.07 5.62 9.18
N ARG A 103 -5.43 5.11 7.99
CA ARG A 103 -6.70 4.41 7.75
C ARG A 103 -6.83 3.16 8.62
N ARG A 104 -5.75 2.39 8.79
CA ARG A 104 -5.73 1.22 9.69
C ARG A 104 -5.95 1.62 11.15
N ARG A 105 -5.30 2.69 11.63
CA ARG A 105 -5.48 3.21 12.99
C ARG A 105 -6.90 3.71 13.25
N GLN A 106 -7.52 4.37 12.29
CA GLN A 106 -8.91 4.83 12.41
C GLN A 106 -9.88 3.65 12.58
N ARG A 107 -9.70 2.57 11.83
CA ARG A 107 -10.52 1.35 12.00
C ARG A 107 -10.39 0.77 13.39
N LEU A 108 -9.16 0.69 13.92
CA LEU A 108 -8.93 0.22 15.28
C LEU A 108 -9.60 1.10 16.33
N PHE A 109 -9.55 2.43 16.17
CA PHE A 109 -10.17 3.35 17.11
C PHE A 109 -11.69 3.17 17.17
N VAL A 110 -12.35 3.09 16.00
CA VAL A 110 -13.80 2.85 15.92
C VAL A 110 -14.18 1.49 16.52
N GLU A 111 -13.38 0.46 16.27
CA GLU A 111 -13.60 -0.86 16.86
C GLU A 111 -13.46 -0.83 18.39
N MET A 112 -12.45 -0.15 18.92
CA MET A 112 -12.27 0.04 20.37
C MET A 112 -13.42 0.83 20.99
N GLU A 113 -13.89 1.89 20.32
CA GLU A 113 -15.02 2.69 20.78
C GLU A 113 -16.30 1.86 20.82
N GLN A 114 -16.56 1.05 19.79
CA GLN A 114 -17.69 0.11 19.77
C GLN A 114 -17.55 -0.97 20.85
N MET A 115 -16.33 -1.44 21.16
CA MET A 115 -16.10 -2.37 22.28
C MET A 115 -16.34 -1.69 23.63
N ALA A 116 -15.99 -0.42 23.78
CA ALA A 116 -16.17 0.36 25.01
C ALA A 116 -17.60 0.84 25.22
N SER A 117 -18.37 1.09 24.15
CA SER A 117 -19.77 1.53 24.21
C SER A 117 -20.75 0.39 24.50
N ARG A 118 -20.27 -0.85 24.67
CA ARG A 118 -21.12 -1.98 25.05
C ARG A 118 -21.73 -1.68 26.43
N PRO A 119 -23.04 -1.90 26.62
CA PRO A 119 -23.68 -1.62 27.90
C PRO A 119 -23.01 -2.44 29.02
N PHE A 120 -22.59 -1.77 30.08
CA PHE A 120 -22.03 -2.43 31.26
C PHE A 120 -23.15 -3.23 31.95
N SER A 121 -23.09 -4.56 31.83
CA SER A 121 -23.98 -5.47 32.56
C SER A 121 -23.45 -5.67 33.98
N GLN A 122 -24.22 -5.28 34.98
CA GLN A 122 -23.94 -5.60 36.38
C GLN A 122 -24.66 -6.90 36.75
N VAL A 123 -23.97 -7.80 37.44
CA VAL A 123 -24.56 -9.05 37.93
C VAL A 123 -24.51 -9.03 39.46
N LEU A 124 -25.67 -8.97 40.10
CA LEU A 124 -25.79 -9.16 41.54
C LEU A 124 -25.70 -10.65 41.85
N VAL A 125 -24.80 -11.04 42.75
CA VAL A 125 -24.57 -12.44 43.12
C VAL A 125 -24.82 -12.60 44.61
N GLU A 126 -25.82 -13.40 44.94
CA GLU A 126 -26.09 -13.84 46.30
C GLU A 126 -25.35 -15.16 46.54
N VAL A 127 -24.46 -15.19 47.54
CA VAL A 127 -23.71 -16.39 47.91
C VAL A 127 -24.34 -16.99 49.15
N GLU A 128 -25.00 -18.13 49.01
CA GLU A 128 -25.52 -18.85 50.18
C GLU A 128 -24.37 -19.40 51.05
N PRO A 129 -24.44 -19.19 52.38
CA PRO A 129 -23.53 -19.83 53.31
C PRO A 129 -23.80 -21.34 53.30
N LYS A 130 -22.76 -22.14 53.07
CA LYS A 130 -22.84 -23.59 53.17
C LYS A 130 -22.89 -23.93 54.66
N THR A 131 -24.08 -24.00 55.25
CA THR A 131 -24.25 -24.47 56.63
C THR A 131 -23.83 -25.94 56.68
N VAL A 132 -22.64 -26.19 57.21
CA VAL A 132 -22.17 -27.53 57.54
C VAL A 132 -22.92 -27.97 58.80
N MET A 133 -24.15 -28.45 58.63
CA MET A 133 -24.77 -29.29 59.66
C MET A 133 -24.21 -30.70 59.46
N ALA A 134 -23.15 -30.99 60.20
CA ALA A 134 -22.69 -32.34 60.43
C ALA A 134 -23.82 -33.12 61.13
N GLY A 135 -24.53 -33.98 60.39
CA GLY A 135 -25.56 -34.82 60.97
C GLY A 135 -26.60 -35.29 59.96
N GLU A 136 -26.42 -36.52 59.49
CA GLU A 136 -27.43 -37.42 58.94
C GLU A 136 -28.18 -37.06 57.65
N VAL A 137 -28.16 -38.06 56.77
CA VAL A 137 -28.87 -38.15 55.51
C VAL A 137 -30.38 -38.06 55.75
N LYS A 138 -31.02 -37.03 55.17
CA LYS A 138 -32.33 -37.18 54.53
C LYS A 138 -32.43 -36.25 53.34
N CYS A 139 -32.08 -36.82 52.19
CA CYS A 139 -32.38 -36.29 50.87
C CYS A 139 -33.91 -36.27 50.72
N LEU A 140 -34.55 -35.15 51.06
CA LEU A 140 -35.93 -34.90 50.65
C LEU A 140 -35.88 -34.26 49.26
N ASP A 141 -36.11 -35.13 48.28
CA ASP A 141 -36.71 -34.89 46.97
C ASP A 141 -36.67 -33.45 46.42
N LEU A 142 -35.62 -33.15 45.66
CA LEU A 142 -35.72 -32.26 44.50
C LEU A 142 -35.26 -33.02 43.24
N LYS A 143 -36.25 -33.62 42.59
CA LYS A 143 -36.18 -34.19 41.23
C LYS A 143 -35.58 -33.19 40.24
N ARG A 144 -34.36 -33.49 39.79
CA ARG A 144 -33.66 -33.15 38.53
C ARG A 144 -32.27 -32.60 38.81
N LYS A 145 -31.32 -33.51 39.09
CA LYS A 145 -29.89 -33.27 38.84
C LYS A 145 -29.65 -33.12 37.33
N LYS A 146 -30.06 -31.99 36.77
CA LYS A 146 -29.51 -31.47 35.52
C LYS A 146 -28.11 -31.01 35.88
N ARG A 147 -27.09 -31.71 35.36
CA ARG A 147 -25.65 -31.42 35.46
C ARG A 147 -25.37 -29.98 35.94
N ASP A 148 -24.80 -29.83 37.12
CA ASP A 148 -24.34 -28.56 37.71
C ASP A 148 -23.18 -27.97 36.89
N SER A 149 -23.47 -27.50 35.69
CA SER A 149 -22.57 -26.63 34.94
C SER A 149 -22.97 -25.19 35.27
N PRO A 150 -22.12 -24.41 35.96
CA PRO A 150 -22.44 -23.04 36.32
C PRO A 150 -22.77 -22.24 35.06
N SER A 151 -23.80 -21.39 35.15
CA SER A 151 -24.15 -20.49 34.04
C SER A 151 -23.03 -19.47 33.87
N PRO A 152 -22.50 -19.28 32.65
CA PRO A 152 -21.45 -18.32 32.42
C PRO A 152 -21.94 -16.89 32.51
N ILE A 153 -21.06 -16.02 33.02
CA ILE A 153 -21.32 -14.59 33.19
C ILE A 153 -21.02 -13.84 31.91
N ALA A 154 -19.99 -14.29 31.19
CA ALA A 154 -19.69 -13.81 29.85
C ALA A 154 -19.16 -14.96 28.99
N LEU A 155 -19.43 -14.87 27.69
CA LEU A 155 -18.92 -15.75 26.67
C LEU A 155 -18.40 -14.88 25.52
N GLU A 156 -17.08 -14.82 25.35
CA GLU A 156 -16.45 -14.07 24.28
C GLU A 156 -15.98 -15.04 23.19
N PRO A 157 -16.62 -15.07 22.01
CA PRO A 157 -16.16 -15.92 20.91
C PRO A 157 -14.78 -15.47 20.40
N CYS A 158 -13.87 -16.42 20.22
CA CYS A 158 -12.58 -16.20 19.58
C CYS A 158 -12.76 -16.00 18.07
N PHE A 159 -11.72 -15.47 17.43
CA PHE A 159 -11.69 -15.31 15.97
C PHE A 159 -12.05 -16.62 15.25
N GLY A 160 -13.02 -16.55 14.33
CA GLY A 160 -13.52 -17.71 13.60
C GLY A 160 -14.63 -18.51 14.29
N ASN A 161 -15.13 -18.10 15.46
CA ASN A 161 -16.32 -18.64 16.13
C ASN A 161 -16.29 -20.16 16.42
N ARG A 162 -15.08 -20.76 16.48
CA ARG A 162 -14.86 -22.19 16.79
C ARG A 162 -14.55 -22.43 18.27
N ALA A 163 -14.06 -21.41 18.95
CA ALA A 163 -13.78 -21.43 20.38
C ALA A 163 -14.30 -20.12 20.99
N ALA A 164 -14.48 -20.11 22.30
CA ALA A 164 -14.85 -18.94 23.07
C ALA A 164 -14.16 -18.97 24.44
N VAL A 165 -13.91 -17.79 24.99
CA VAL A 165 -13.49 -17.62 26.38
C VAL A 165 -14.73 -17.46 27.23
N LEU A 166 -14.90 -18.38 28.18
CA LEU A 166 -15.98 -18.41 29.14
C LEU A 166 -15.52 -17.74 30.44
N SER A 167 -16.26 -16.75 30.93
CA SER A 167 -16.04 -16.16 32.25
C SER A 167 -17.03 -16.72 33.26
N LEU A 168 -16.50 -17.28 34.35
CA LEU A 168 -17.25 -17.93 35.42
C LEU A 168 -16.93 -17.26 36.76
N LEU A 169 -17.90 -17.20 37.66
CA LEU A 169 -17.62 -16.99 39.08
C LEU A 169 -17.47 -18.34 39.75
N ILE A 170 -16.39 -18.49 40.49
CA ILE A 170 -16.08 -19.69 41.26
C ILE A 170 -15.93 -19.33 42.74
N ARG A 171 -16.43 -20.22 43.61
CA ARG A 171 -16.19 -20.14 45.04
C ARG A 171 -14.84 -20.79 45.36
N LEU A 172 -13.94 -20.04 45.98
CA LEU A 172 -12.65 -20.51 46.44
C LEU A 172 -12.82 -21.46 47.64
N PRO A 173 -11.91 -22.44 47.81
CA PRO A 173 -11.98 -23.38 48.93
C PRO A 173 -11.88 -22.64 50.27
N THR A 174 -12.88 -22.84 51.13
CA THR A 174 -12.99 -22.16 52.43
C THR A 174 -12.33 -22.95 53.57
N GLY A 175 -11.55 -24.00 53.25
CA GLY A 175 -10.78 -24.76 54.25
C GLY A 175 -11.60 -25.51 55.30
N GLY A 176 -12.92 -25.65 55.12
CA GLY A 176 -13.83 -26.24 56.11
C GLY A 176 -14.62 -25.22 56.94
N GLU A 177 -14.24 -23.95 56.87
CA GLU A 177 -14.93 -22.85 57.55
C GLU A 177 -16.18 -22.40 56.77
N PRO A 178 -17.20 -21.85 57.46
CA PRO A 178 -18.41 -21.34 56.81
C PRO A 178 -18.14 -20.07 55.97
N TYR A 179 -17.09 -19.31 56.30
CA TYR A 179 -16.71 -18.05 55.65
C TYR A 179 -15.21 -17.99 55.36
N THR A 180 -14.80 -17.24 54.34
CA THR A 180 -13.37 -17.00 54.09
C THR A 180 -12.73 -16.15 55.17
N ALA A 181 -11.43 -16.39 55.40
CA ALA A 181 -10.64 -15.61 56.34
C ALA A 181 -10.77 -14.10 56.09
N ARG A 182 -10.89 -13.32 57.18
CA ARG A 182 -10.97 -11.86 57.12
C ARG A 182 -9.76 -11.29 56.38
N GLY A 183 -10.01 -10.46 55.37
CA GLY A 183 -8.95 -9.87 54.52
C GLY A 183 -8.81 -10.50 53.14
N GLN A 184 -9.48 -11.63 52.86
CA GLN A 184 -9.62 -12.15 51.49
C GLN A 184 -10.95 -11.77 50.86
N SER A 185 -10.97 -11.63 49.53
CA SER A 185 -12.14 -11.26 48.73
C SER A 185 -13.22 -12.34 48.78
N ALA A 186 -14.12 -12.27 49.78
CA ALA A 186 -15.41 -12.99 49.94
C ALA A 186 -15.46 -14.50 49.58
N GLY A 187 -14.32 -15.16 49.37
CA GLY A 187 -14.25 -16.51 48.79
C GLY A 187 -14.73 -16.63 47.37
N LEU A 188 -14.71 -15.55 46.60
CA LEU A 188 -15.09 -15.57 45.19
C LEU A 188 -13.90 -15.21 44.31
N ALA A 189 -13.76 -15.92 43.20
CA ALA A 189 -12.83 -15.58 42.13
C ALA A 189 -13.53 -15.63 40.77
N ILE A 190 -13.03 -14.82 39.85
CA ILE A 190 -13.40 -14.91 38.43
C ILE A 190 -12.44 -15.88 37.77
N ALA A 191 -12.97 -16.89 37.10
CA ALA A 191 -12.21 -17.85 36.32
C ALA A 191 -12.54 -17.69 34.83
N SER A 192 -11.53 -17.84 33.98
CA SER A 192 -11.68 -17.89 32.53
C SER A 192 -11.35 -19.28 32.01
N ALA A 193 -12.20 -19.84 31.15
CA ALA A 193 -11.97 -21.15 30.52
C ALA A 193 -12.16 -21.05 29.00
N LEU A 194 -11.20 -21.56 28.23
CA LEU A 194 -11.37 -21.69 26.77
C LEU A 194 -12.27 -22.89 26.49
N VAL A 195 -13.37 -22.67 25.79
CA VAL A 195 -14.35 -23.69 25.43
C VAL A 195 -14.52 -23.76 23.91
N THR A 196 -14.70 -24.97 23.39
CA THR A 196 -15.02 -25.16 21.97
C THR A 196 -16.50 -24.90 21.75
N LEU A 197 -16.83 -23.95 20.87
CA LEU A 197 -18.20 -23.76 20.39
C LEU A 197 -18.45 -24.89 19.38
N GLY A 198 -19.31 -25.85 19.73
CA GLY A 198 -19.67 -26.94 18.82
C GLY A 198 -20.16 -26.44 17.45
N ASN A 199 -20.17 -27.34 16.46
CA ASN A 199 -20.40 -27.05 15.03
C ASN A 199 -21.32 -25.83 14.79
N PRO A 200 -20.87 -24.78 14.07
CA PRO A 200 -21.59 -23.52 13.98
C PRO A 200 -22.99 -23.80 13.43
N ARG A 201 -24.00 -23.65 14.29
CA ARG A 201 -25.38 -23.50 13.80
C ARG A 201 -25.36 -22.26 12.94
N LYS A 202 -25.77 -22.41 11.68
CA LYS A 202 -25.92 -21.31 10.72
C LYS A 202 -26.58 -20.14 11.46
N LEU A 203 -25.95 -18.97 11.41
CA LEU A 203 -26.57 -17.71 11.82
C LEU A 203 -27.95 -17.67 11.17
N SER A 204 -29.02 -17.71 11.96
CA SER A 204 -30.36 -17.44 11.47
C SER A 204 -30.38 -15.96 11.13
N VAL A 205 -30.11 -15.65 9.87
CA VAL A 205 -30.44 -14.37 9.25
C VAL A 205 -31.94 -14.17 9.45
N ASP A 206 -32.32 -13.05 10.06
CA ASP A 206 -33.69 -12.60 10.20
C ASP A 206 -34.43 -12.74 8.86
N GLN A 207 -35.53 -13.50 8.86
CA GLN A 207 -36.45 -13.58 7.73
C GLN A 207 -37.19 -12.24 7.60
N ALA A 208 -36.64 -11.33 6.81
CA ALA A 208 -37.45 -10.31 6.15
C ALA A 208 -38.35 -11.01 5.12
N LYS A 209 -39.65 -11.02 5.43
CA LYS A 209 -40.73 -11.59 4.63
C LYS A 209 -40.79 -10.88 3.26
N ALA A 210 -40.45 -11.60 2.20
CA ALA A 210 -40.78 -11.22 0.83
C ALA A 210 -41.64 -12.34 0.22
N ASP A 211 -42.90 -12.01 -0.07
CA ASP A 211 -43.84 -12.83 -0.82
C ASP A 211 -43.37 -12.98 -2.28
N ALA A 212 -43.26 -14.22 -2.78
CA ALA A 212 -43.62 -14.63 -4.14
C ALA A 212 -43.26 -16.12 -4.45
N THR A 213 -44.31 -16.93 -4.59
CA THR A 213 -44.59 -17.82 -5.76
C THR A 213 -43.70 -19.05 -6.09
N LYS A 214 -44.30 -20.23 -5.83
CA LYS A 214 -44.38 -21.51 -6.60
C LYS A 214 -43.13 -22.29 -7.07
N GLY A 215 -43.24 -23.61 -6.84
CA GLY A 215 -42.67 -24.72 -7.63
C GLY A 215 -41.39 -25.27 -7.01
N GLY A 216 -41.17 -26.55 -6.78
CA GLY A 216 -41.78 -27.81 -7.18
C GLY A 216 -40.82 -28.91 -6.70
N GLY A 217 -41.29 -30.15 -6.60
CA GLY A 217 -40.65 -31.24 -5.85
C GLY A 217 -39.25 -31.68 -6.29
N GLY A 218 -38.62 -32.51 -5.45
CA GLY A 218 -37.45 -33.30 -5.83
C GLY A 218 -36.62 -33.78 -4.65
N GLY A 219 -36.86 -35.01 -4.19
CA GLY A 219 -36.02 -35.67 -3.19
C GLY A 219 -34.63 -36.03 -3.71
N GLY A 220 -33.66 -36.14 -2.81
CA GLY A 220 -32.33 -36.64 -3.13
C GLY A 220 -31.41 -36.72 -1.89
N LYS A 221 -31.17 -37.95 -1.43
CA LYS A 221 -30.26 -38.30 -0.32
C LYS A 221 -28.83 -37.81 -0.61
N GLN A 222 -28.21 -37.10 0.32
CA GLN A 222 -26.78 -36.75 0.27
C GLN A 222 -25.92 -37.93 0.73
N GLY A 223 -25.06 -38.39 -0.19
CA GLY A 223 -23.93 -39.25 0.08
C GLY A 223 -22.75 -38.47 0.68
N ARG A 224 -22.20 -39.02 1.75
CA ARG A 224 -21.02 -38.57 2.48
C ARG A 224 -19.75 -38.83 1.65
N LYS A 225 -18.98 -37.80 1.32
CA LYS A 225 -17.52 -37.92 1.11
C LYS A 225 -16.77 -36.71 1.63
N THR A 226 -16.01 -36.98 2.68
CA THR A 226 -14.93 -36.18 3.22
C THR A 226 -13.83 -36.07 2.16
N GLN A 227 -13.36 -34.87 1.84
CA GLN A 227 -12.04 -34.70 1.25
C GLN A 227 -11.39 -33.46 1.83
N SER A 228 -10.45 -33.73 2.73
CA SER A 228 -9.42 -32.82 3.22
C SER A 228 -8.54 -32.34 2.08
N GLN A 229 -8.43 -31.02 1.90
CA GLN A 229 -7.24 -30.40 1.34
C GLN A 229 -7.00 -29.05 2.06
N HIS A 230 -5.88 -29.00 2.78
CA HIS A 230 -5.23 -27.77 3.24
C HIS A 230 -4.73 -26.99 2.00
N PRO A 231 -4.46 -25.67 2.09
CA PRO A 231 -3.14 -25.29 2.55
C PRO A 231 -3.09 -24.06 3.45
N ASP A 232 -1.97 -24.01 4.17
CA ASP A 232 -1.52 -23.00 5.11
C ASP A 232 -1.47 -21.60 4.48
N GLY A 233 -2.04 -20.62 5.17
CA GLY A 233 -1.84 -19.20 4.93
C GLY A 233 -1.27 -18.59 6.21
N GLY A 234 0.02 -18.26 6.16
CA GLY A 234 0.83 -17.83 7.30
C GLY A 234 0.31 -16.59 8.02
N CYS A 235 0.48 -16.61 9.33
CA CYS A 235 0.37 -15.44 10.19
C CYS A 235 1.62 -14.55 10.04
N LEU A 236 1.36 -13.24 10.00
CA LEU A 236 2.27 -12.23 10.53
C LEU A 236 2.33 -12.34 12.06
#